data_AF-A0A2D5G506-F1
#
_entry.id   AF-A0A2D5G506-F1
#
_cell.length_a   1.000
_cell.length_b   1.000
_cell.length_c   1.000
_cell.angle_alpha   90.00
_cell.angle_beta   90.00
_cell.angle_gamma   90.00
#
_symmetry.space_group_name_H-M   'P 1'
#
loop_
_entity.id
_entity.type
_entity.pdbx_description
1 polymer ?
#
loop_
_entity_poly.entity_id
_entity_poly.type
_entity_poly.pdbx_seq_one_letter_code
_entity_poly.pdbx_strand_id
1 'polypeptide(L)'
;MNSMTRICCGFSLLVLAFGCTSTRPTIQEIQINECASTSFLEEWDCIKSKVESIYNDNGTRTEKYISEYVFVGDKLVDSVKSGEINDQEASIRLLEFANDQDKQFQQREPKFRFGIGIMRSF
;
A
#
# COMPACT_ATOMS: atom_id res chain seq x y z
N MET A 1 -15.44 36.70 -48.47
CA MET A 1 -14.36 35.69 -48.33
C MET A 1 -13.92 35.67 -46.88
N ASN A 2 -14.14 34.52 -46.20
CA ASN A 2 -13.45 33.92 -45.03
C ASN A 2 -13.12 34.81 -43.80
N SER A 3 -13.16 34.42 -42.53
CA SER A 3 -13.18 33.13 -41.82
C SER A 3 -13.50 33.46 -40.34
N MET A 4 -14.56 32.93 -39.73
CA MET A 4 -14.55 31.79 -38.78
C MET A 4 -13.75 31.97 -37.45
N THR A 5 -14.52 32.03 -36.34
CA THR A 5 -14.27 31.41 -34.99
C THR A 5 -13.09 31.91 -34.13
N ARG A 6 -13.12 31.94 -32.79
CA ARG A 6 -14.00 31.34 -31.78
C ARG A 6 -13.74 32.01 -30.41
N ILE A 7 -14.78 31.98 -29.59
CA ILE A 7 -14.86 32.24 -28.16
C ILE A 7 -13.71 31.58 -27.37
N CYS A 8 -13.01 32.35 -26.54
CA CYS A 8 -12.24 31.81 -25.40
C CYS A 8 -12.86 32.37 -24.12
N CYS A 9 -13.79 31.59 -23.56
CA CYS A 9 -14.31 31.76 -22.21
C CYS A 9 -13.14 31.75 -21.22
N GLY A 10 -13.02 32.83 -20.44
CA GLY A 10 -12.17 32.87 -19.26
C GLY A 10 -12.64 31.85 -18.24
N PHE A 11 -12.00 30.68 -18.24
CA PHE A 11 -12.11 29.67 -17.20
C PHE A 11 -11.35 30.16 -15.96
N SER A 12 -12.00 31.03 -15.18
CA SER A 12 -11.63 31.26 -13.79
C SER A 12 -12.15 30.10 -12.94
N LEU A 13 -11.32 29.69 -11.97
CA LEU A 13 -11.64 28.83 -10.82
C LEU A 13 -11.92 27.34 -11.10
N LEU A 14 -10.86 26.59 -11.43
CA LEU A 14 -10.74 25.17 -11.07
C LEU A 14 -9.39 24.92 -10.38
N VAL A 15 -9.15 25.66 -9.30
CA VAL A 15 -8.17 25.31 -8.27
C VAL A 15 -9.00 24.81 -7.09
N LEU A 16 -9.27 23.50 -7.00
CA LEU A 16 -9.78 22.79 -5.80
C LEU A 16 -10.04 21.31 -6.13
N ALA A 17 -8.98 20.53 -6.37
CA ALA A 17 -8.99 19.07 -6.19
C ALA A 17 -7.58 18.45 -6.27
N PHE A 18 -6.55 19.10 -5.72
CA PHE A 18 -5.34 18.36 -5.32
C PHE A 18 -5.58 17.78 -3.93
N GLY A 19 -6.57 16.89 -3.83
CA GLY A 19 -6.60 15.93 -2.75
C GLY A 19 -5.58 14.85 -3.11
N CYS A 20 -4.34 15.00 -2.67
CA CYS A 20 -3.45 13.85 -2.56
C CYS A 20 -4.12 12.89 -1.59
N THR A 21 -4.89 11.94 -2.11
CA THR A 21 -5.15 10.71 -1.38
C THR A 21 -3.78 10.05 -1.24
N SER A 22 -3.09 10.33 -0.14
CA SER A 22 -1.92 9.56 0.25
C SER A 22 -2.43 8.18 0.66
N THR A 23 -2.80 7.37 -0.32
CA THR A 23 -3.00 5.94 -0.12
C THR A 23 -1.70 5.39 0.44
N ARG A 24 -1.76 4.84 1.66
CA ARG A 24 -0.60 4.18 2.26
C ARG A 24 -0.12 3.09 1.28
N PRO A 25 1.19 3.01 0.99
CA PRO A 25 1.71 2.00 0.09
C PRO A 25 1.44 0.62 0.67
N THR A 26 1.16 -0.36 -0.18
CA THR A 26 0.96 -1.73 0.29
C THR A 26 2.29 -2.36 0.71
N ILE A 27 2.23 -3.43 1.48
CA ILE A 27 3.45 -4.15 1.87
C ILE A 27 4.16 -4.71 0.63
N GLN A 28 3.39 -5.20 -0.34
CA GLN A 28 3.93 -5.65 -1.63
C GLN A 28 4.69 -4.52 -2.37
N GLU A 29 4.16 -3.31 -2.37
CA GLU A 29 4.80 -2.15 -3.01
C GLU A 29 6.10 -1.76 -2.30
N ILE A 30 6.13 -1.82 -0.97
CA ILE A 30 7.35 -1.57 -0.17
C ILE A 30 8.43 -2.60 -0.53
N GLN A 31 8.08 -3.88 -0.57
CA GLN A 31 9.02 -4.97 -0.86
C GLN A 31 9.62 -4.85 -2.28
N ILE A 32 8.79 -4.62 -3.30
CA ILE A 32 9.25 -4.57 -4.70
C ILE A 32 10.01 -3.29 -5.02
N ASN A 33 9.55 -2.14 -4.53
CA ASN A 33 10.06 -0.84 -4.99
C ASN A 33 11.13 -0.24 -4.07
N GLU A 34 11.13 -0.58 -2.78
CA GLU A 34 11.97 0.10 -1.79
C GLU A 34 12.98 -0.84 -1.11
N CYS A 35 12.64 -2.11 -0.92
CA CYS A 35 13.43 -3.04 -0.08
C CYS A 35 14.02 -4.24 -0.81
N ALA A 36 13.85 -4.34 -2.13
CA ALA A 36 14.36 -5.48 -2.90
C ALA A 36 15.88 -5.66 -2.71
N SER A 37 16.28 -6.82 -2.17
CA SER A 37 17.68 -7.21 -1.99
C SER A 37 17.90 -8.66 -2.44
N THR A 38 19.15 -9.01 -2.70
CA THR A 38 19.55 -10.41 -2.92
C THR A 38 19.70 -11.19 -1.61
N SER A 39 19.77 -10.50 -0.46
CA SER A 39 19.77 -11.12 0.87
C SER A 39 18.40 -10.92 1.52
N PHE A 40 17.78 -12.03 1.93
CA PHE A 40 16.47 -11.97 2.59
C PHE A 40 16.55 -11.24 3.94
N LEU A 41 17.67 -11.35 4.64
CA LEU A 41 17.87 -10.65 5.93
C LEU A 41 17.84 -9.13 5.75
N GLU A 42 18.57 -8.62 4.75
CA GLU A 42 18.60 -7.18 4.45
C GLU A 42 17.25 -6.68 3.93
N GLU A 43 16.61 -7.46 3.06
CA GLU A 43 15.26 -7.18 2.57
C GLU A 43 14.27 -7.12 3.74
N TRP A 44 14.31 -8.11 4.64
CA TRP A 44 13.42 -8.18 5.80
C TRP A 44 13.62 -7.01 6.76
N ASP A 45 14.86 -6.67 7.10
CA ASP A 45 15.16 -5.55 7.99
C ASP A 45 14.64 -4.22 7.42
N CYS A 46 14.78 -4.02 6.10
CA CYS A 46 14.21 -2.85 5.41
C CYS A 46 12.68 -2.83 5.50
N ILE A 47 12.02 -3.94 5.15
CA ILE A 47 10.56 -4.03 5.14
C ILE A 47 10.01 -3.81 6.56
N LYS A 48 10.57 -4.50 7.55
CA LYS A 48 10.13 -4.40 8.95
C LYS A 48 10.18 -2.96 9.45
N SER A 49 11.30 -2.26 9.20
CA SER A 49 11.45 -0.85 9.56
C SER A 49 10.42 0.06 8.88
N LYS A 50 10.17 -0.15 7.59
CA LYS A 50 9.20 0.64 6.80
C LYS A 50 7.76 0.39 7.25
N VAL A 51 7.41 -0.87 7.43
CA VAL A 51 6.08 -1.29 7.84
C VAL A 51 5.76 -0.75 9.23
N GLU A 52 6.69 -0.88 10.19
CA GLU A 52 6.55 -0.25 11.50
C GLU A 52 6.40 1.27 11.37
N SER A 53 7.20 1.94 10.54
CA SER A 53 7.08 3.39 10.37
C SER A 53 5.75 3.86 9.76
N ILE A 54 5.19 3.10 8.82
CA ILE A 54 3.99 3.52 8.05
C ILE A 54 2.70 3.17 8.79
N TYR A 55 2.71 2.07 9.55
CA TYR A 55 1.52 1.46 10.12
C TYR A 55 1.49 1.46 11.65
N ASN A 56 2.39 2.20 12.32
CA ASN A 56 2.38 2.43 13.77
C ASN A 56 1.22 3.33 14.21
N ASP A 57 -0.01 2.81 14.07
CA ASP A 57 -1.23 3.38 14.59
C ASP A 57 -1.68 2.54 15.80
N ASN A 58 -1.32 2.98 17.00
CA ASN A 58 -1.63 2.33 18.27
C ASN A 58 -3.11 1.89 18.39
N GLY A 59 -3.35 0.61 18.66
CA GLY A 59 -4.65 0.06 19.05
C GLY A 59 -5.63 -0.22 17.91
N THR A 60 -5.18 -0.20 16.65
CA THR A 60 -6.05 -0.35 15.49
C THR A 60 -5.99 -1.76 14.88
N ARG A 61 -6.94 -2.09 14.00
CA ARG A 61 -6.91 -3.34 13.20
C ARG A 61 -5.62 -3.49 12.39
N THR A 62 -4.99 -2.37 12.06
CA THR A 62 -3.69 -2.27 11.39
C THR A 62 -2.57 -2.87 12.24
N GLU A 63 -2.61 -2.70 13.57
CA GLU A 63 -1.61 -3.27 14.48
C GLU A 63 -1.61 -4.80 14.43
N LYS A 64 -2.81 -5.42 14.46
CA LYS A 64 -2.94 -6.88 14.32
C LYS A 64 -2.40 -7.36 12.96
N TYR A 65 -2.78 -6.66 11.89
CA TYR A 65 -2.31 -6.94 10.52
C TYR A 65 -0.78 -6.94 10.43
N ILE A 66 -0.14 -5.90 10.97
CA ILE A 66 1.32 -5.79 11.01
C ILE A 66 1.95 -6.87 11.90
N SER A 67 1.37 -7.15 13.06
CA SER A 67 1.91 -8.17 13.97
C SER A 67 1.97 -9.56 13.34
N GLU A 68 0.94 -9.96 12.58
CA GLU A 68 0.92 -11.23 11.87
C GLU A 68 1.97 -11.26 10.74
N TYR A 69 2.11 -10.16 10.02
CA TYR A 69 3.13 -10.01 8.97
C TYR A 69 4.55 -10.09 9.52
N VAL A 70 4.84 -9.35 10.59
CA VAL A 70 6.14 -9.37 11.28
C VAL A 70 6.47 -10.77 11.79
N PHE A 71 5.49 -11.47 12.38
CA PHE A 71 5.69 -12.83 12.85
C PHE A 71 6.07 -13.82 11.74
N VAL A 72 5.44 -13.71 10.57
CA VAL A 72 5.76 -14.58 9.42
C VAL A 72 7.15 -14.28 8.86
N GLY A 73 7.52 -13.01 8.71
CA GLY A 73 8.85 -12.65 8.24
C GLY A 73 9.96 -13.08 9.20
N ASP A 74 9.76 -12.91 10.51
CA ASP A 74 10.71 -13.37 11.53
C ASP A 74 10.90 -14.90 11.48
N LYS A 75 9.83 -15.67 11.21
CA LYS A 75 9.95 -17.13 10.98
C LYS A 75 10.73 -17.49 9.72
N LEU A 76 10.53 -16.75 8.63
CA LEU A 76 11.29 -16.98 7.39
C LEU A 76 12.77 -16.68 7.60
N VAL A 77 13.11 -15.67 8.43
CA VAL A 77 14.50 -15.39 8.83
C VAL A 77 15.12 -16.60 9.53
N ASP A 78 14.39 -17.22 10.46
CA ASP A 78 14.88 -18.41 11.16
C ASP A 78 15.11 -19.59 10.18
N SER A 79 14.21 -19.81 9.22
CA SER A 79 14.35 -20.85 8.20
C SER A 79 15.50 -20.58 7.21
N VAL A 80 15.80 -19.33 6.87
CA VAL A 80 16.98 -18.97 6.06
C VAL A 80 18.26 -19.22 6.86
N LYS A 81 18.29 -18.81 8.13
CA LYS A 81 19.46 -19.01 9.01
C LYS A 81 19.75 -20.48 9.29
N SER A 82 18.72 -21.32 9.38
CA SER A 82 18.87 -22.77 9.55
C SER A 82 19.23 -23.50 8.24
N GLY A 83 19.15 -22.81 7.10
CA GLY A 83 19.38 -23.39 5.77
C GLY A 83 18.25 -24.29 5.28
N GLU A 84 17.07 -24.23 5.90
CA GLU A 84 15.88 -24.95 5.44
C GLU A 84 15.36 -24.44 4.09
N ILE A 85 15.50 -23.13 3.86
CA ILE A 85 15.14 -22.44 2.62
C ILE A 85 16.24 -21.45 2.22
N ASN A 86 16.31 -21.10 0.95
CA ASN A 86 17.22 -20.06 0.46
C ASN A 86 16.56 -18.66 0.50
N ASP A 87 17.37 -17.61 0.32
CA ASP A 87 16.90 -16.23 0.34
C ASP A 87 15.77 -15.95 -0.65
N GLN A 88 15.90 -16.45 -1.89
CA GLN A 88 14.91 -16.21 -2.94
C GLN A 88 13.55 -16.85 -2.61
N GLU A 89 13.57 -18.07 -2.07
CA GLU A 89 12.37 -18.76 -1.63
C GLU A 89 11.71 -18.03 -0.45
N ALA A 90 12.50 -17.50 0.49
CA ALA A 90 11.99 -16.69 1.59
C ALA A 90 11.34 -15.39 1.08
N SER A 91 11.98 -14.64 0.18
CA SER A 91 11.43 -13.42 -0.41
C SER A 91 10.11 -13.67 -1.15
N ILE A 92 10.03 -14.76 -1.94
CA ILE A 92 8.80 -15.13 -2.66
C ILE A 92 7.67 -15.48 -1.68
N ARG A 93 7.94 -16.30 -0.66
CA ARG A 93 6.93 -16.67 0.35
C ARG A 93 6.42 -15.46 1.11
N LEU A 94 7.31 -14.53 1.45
CA LEU A 94 6.94 -13.27 2.11
C LEU A 94 6.06 -12.40 1.20
N LEU A 95 6.39 -12.32 -0.09
CA LEU A 95 5.63 -11.56 -1.09
C LEU A 95 4.23 -12.13 -1.31
N GLU A 96 4.11 -13.45 -1.40
CA GLU A 96 2.82 -14.14 -1.53
C GLU A 96 1.93 -13.89 -0.31
N PHE A 97 2.51 -13.99 0.89
CA PHE A 97 1.81 -13.68 2.12
C PHE A 97 1.37 -12.20 2.17
N ALA A 98 2.25 -11.26 1.80
CA ALA A 98 1.92 -9.84 1.72
C ALA A 98 0.75 -9.57 0.76
N ASN A 99 0.76 -10.17 -0.43
CA ASN A 99 -0.29 -9.99 -1.43
C ASN A 99 -1.67 -10.51 -0.93
N ASP A 100 -1.70 -11.66 -0.27
CA ASP A 100 -2.95 -12.21 0.27
C ASP A 100 -3.47 -11.40 1.46
N GLN A 101 -2.57 -10.86 2.27
CA GLN A 101 -2.87 -9.95 3.36
C GLN A 101 -3.38 -8.60 2.84
N ASP A 102 -2.71 -7.99 1.85
CA ASP A 102 -3.09 -6.72 1.24
C ASP A 102 -4.47 -6.82 0.58
N LYS A 103 -4.80 -7.93 -0.10
CA LYS A 103 -6.16 -8.19 -0.63
C LYS A 103 -7.22 -8.17 0.48
N GLN A 104 -6.95 -8.82 1.61
CA GLN A 104 -7.89 -8.85 2.73
C GLN A 104 -8.02 -7.50 3.41
N PHE A 105 -6.93 -6.75 3.52
CA PHE A 105 -6.91 -5.42 4.11
C PHE A 105 -7.73 -4.44 3.26
N GLN A 106 -7.44 -4.37 1.95
CA GLN A 106 -8.14 -3.49 1.01
C GLN A 106 -9.62 -3.82 0.81
N GLN A 107 -10.01 -5.10 0.81
CA GLN A 107 -11.42 -5.48 0.71
C GLN A 107 -12.22 -5.08 1.95
N ARG A 108 -11.56 -5.00 3.10
CA ARG A 108 -12.19 -4.73 4.40
C ARG A 108 -11.99 -3.28 4.86
N GLU A 109 -11.24 -2.46 4.13
CA GLU A 109 -11.33 -1.01 4.26
C GLU A 109 -12.62 -0.54 3.59
N PRO A 110 -13.47 0.26 4.26
CA PRO A 110 -14.60 0.86 3.58
C PRO A 110 -14.03 1.76 2.49
N LYS A 111 -14.18 1.36 1.23
CA LYS A 111 -14.06 2.30 0.10
C LYS A 111 -14.98 3.45 0.45
N PHE A 112 -14.41 4.59 0.82
CA PHE A 112 -15.18 5.82 1.06
C PHE A 112 -15.79 6.18 -0.30
N ARG A 113 -16.99 5.67 -0.56
CA ARG A 113 -17.84 6.14 -1.65
C ARG A 113 -18.25 7.54 -1.25
N PHE A 114 -17.45 8.53 -1.66
CA PHE A 114 -17.97 9.88 -1.80
C PHE A 114 -19.23 9.78 -2.67
N GLY A 115 -20.37 10.02 -2.03
CA GLY A 115 -21.67 9.81 -2.64
C GLY A 115 -21.91 10.78 -3.79
N ILE A 116 -22.76 10.35 -4.72
CA ILE A 116 -23.80 11.25 -5.21
C ILE A 116 -25.09 10.74 -4.57
N GLY A 117 -25.21 10.98 -3.27
CA GLY A 117 -26.51 10.97 -2.60
C GLY A 117 -27.25 12.19 -3.11
N ILE A 118 -28.02 12.01 -4.19
CA ILE A 118 -29.05 12.97 -4.57
C ILE A 118 -30.09 12.94 -3.44
N MET A 119 -29.90 13.80 -2.44
CA MET A 119 -30.98 14.22 -1.56
C MET A 119 -32.03 14.90 -2.45
N ARG A 120 -33.08 14.15 -2.81
CA ARG A 120 -34.32 14.76 -3.24
C ARG A 120 -35.03 15.26 -1.98
N SER A 121 -34.96 16.56 -1.76
CA SER A 121 -35.76 17.29 -0.78
C SER A 121 -37.02 17.84 -1.47
N PHE A 122 -38.13 17.72 -0.75
CA PHE A 122 -39.51 18.18 -1.01
C PHE A 122 -40.40 17.31 -1.89
#